data_AF-A0A3A0ACG7-F1
#
_entry.id   AF-A0A3A0ACG7-F1
#
_cell.length_a   1.000
_cell.length_b   1.000
_cell.length_c   1.000
_cell.angle_alpha   90.00
_cell.angle_beta   90.00
_cell.angle_gamma   90.00
#
_symmetry.space_group_name_H-M   'P 1'
#
loop_
_entity.id
_entity.type
_entity.pdbx_description
1 polymer ?
#
loop_
_entity_poly.entity_id
_entity_poly.type
_entity_poly.pdbx_seq_one_letter_code
_entity_poly.pdbx_strand_id
1 'polypeptide(L)'
;MFGTGLLKGLGVTLKHALDTFRDDRQSAPSRYQDSIILDDRRRIIEQPIEQEGILTIQYPEEKRLLPERFRYIPMLIWDTETGEDRCTACGICAKVCPPQCIWIVRDIDANGRPVARPGEFFIDVAVCMSCSFCVEFCPFDAIKMDHDYELAVYDRYPQLVYDKAELTVPVEYYAALWPTQWEQEEVLRRKAKEEERAKAEAKARADAEKAAKAAAGNGDAAGAKPRRSKEELEALKKQAAAKAAAARQATGEAVADGAPVAQMEEADAKKARLEELKRKAAEAAARRRKESEA
;
A
#
# COMPACT_ATOMS: atom_id res chain seq x y z
N MET A 1 -61.38 -28.20 17.81
CA MET A 1 -59.96 -28.28 17.38
C MET A 1 -59.85 -29.34 16.27
N PHE A 2 -60.18 -28.98 15.02
CA PHE A 2 -60.47 -29.94 13.95
C PHE A 2 -59.25 -30.31 13.06
N GLY A 3 -58.03 -30.37 13.61
CA GLY A 3 -56.86 -30.84 12.84
C GLY A 3 -56.50 -30.01 11.60
N THR A 4 -57.08 -28.81 11.41
CA THR A 4 -56.82 -27.93 10.26
C THR A 4 -55.35 -27.52 10.15
N GLY A 5 -54.62 -27.49 11.27
CA GLY A 5 -53.17 -27.29 11.28
C GLY A 5 -52.39 -28.45 10.64
N LEU A 6 -52.81 -29.70 10.86
CA LEU A 6 -52.16 -30.87 10.30
C LEU A 6 -52.33 -30.93 8.77
N LEU A 7 -53.54 -30.66 8.28
CA LEU A 7 -53.83 -30.60 6.84
C LEU A 7 -53.05 -29.46 6.16
N LYS A 8 -52.92 -28.30 6.81
CA LYS A 8 -52.07 -27.21 6.31
C LYS A 8 -50.61 -27.62 6.22
N GLY A 9 -50.06 -28.27 7.26
CA GLY A 9 -48.66 -28.74 7.26
C GLY A 9 -48.37 -29.78 6.18
N LEU A 10 -49.25 -30.77 6.02
CA LEU A 10 -49.18 -31.75 4.93
C LEU A 10 -49.30 -31.08 3.56
N GLY A 11 -50.20 -30.12 3.40
CA GLY A 11 -50.36 -29.37 2.15
C GLY A 11 -49.10 -28.59 1.76
N VAL A 12 -48.45 -27.92 2.71
CA VAL A 12 -47.16 -27.23 2.47
C VAL A 12 -46.06 -28.21 2.08
N THR A 13 -45.98 -29.34 2.79
CA THR A 13 -44.98 -30.38 2.50
C THR A 13 -45.17 -30.97 1.11
N LEU A 14 -46.42 -31.29 0.75
CA LEU A 14 -46.77 -31.81 -0.57
C LEU A 14 -46.47 -30.78 -1.67
N LYS A 15 -46.76 -29.49 -1.44
CA LYS A 15 -46.41 -28.42 -2.37
C LYS A 15 -44.90 -28.43 -2.65
N HIS A 16 -44.05 -28.36 -1.62
CA HIS A 16 -42.60 -28.34 -1.81
C HIS A 16 -42.07 -29.62 -2.49
N ALA A 17 -42.64 -30.78 -2.18
CA ALA A 17 -42.29 -32.02 -2.86
C ALA A 17 -42.62 -31.94 -4.36
N LEU A 18 -43.83 -31.49 -4.72
CA LEU A 18 -44.25 -31.37 -6.12
C LEU A 18 -43.44 -30.32 -6.88
N ASP A 19 -43.15 -29.17 -6.26
CA ASP A 19 -42.34 -28.11 -6.86
C ASP A 19 -40.92 -28.61 -7.17
N THR A 20 -40.32 -29.35 -6.24
CA THR A 20 -39.01 -30.01 -6.40
C THR A 20 -39.01 -31.01 -7.56
N PHE A 21 -39.99 -31.92 -7.61
CA PHE A 21 -40.09 -32.93 -8.68
C PHE A 21 -40.36 -32.30 -10.05
N ARG A 22 -41.07 -31.17 -10.08
CA ARG A 22 -41.36 -30.44 -11.32
C ARG A 22 -40.11 -29.74 -11.84
N ASP A 23 -39.36 -29.06 -10.98
CA ASP A 23 -38.11 -28.38 -11.32
C ASP A 23 -37.08 -29.35 -11.92
N ASP A 24 -36.86 -30.50 -11.27
CA ASP A 24 -35.93 -31.53 -11.74
C ASP A 24 -36.31 -32.13 -13.11
N ARG A 25 -37.61 -32.25 -13.38
CA ARG A 25 -38.13 -32.83 -14.62
C ARG A 25 -38.29 -31.80 -15.74
N GLN A 26 -38.18 -30.51 -15.44
CA GLN A 26 -38.30 -29.46 -16.45
C GLN A 26 -37.04 -29.40 -17.31
N SER A 27 -37.22 -29.53 -18.62
CA SER A 27 -36.13 -29.41 -19.59
C SER A 27 -35.89 -27.95 -20.04
N ALA A 28 -36.84 -27.03 -19.80
CA ALA A 28 -36.76 -25.62 -20.19
C ALA A 28 -37.63 -24.72 -19.29
N PRO A 29 -37.05 -23.73 -18.56
CA PRO A 29 -35.61 -23.59 -18.34
C PRO A 29 -35.08 -24.78 -17.55
N SER A 30 -33.93 -25.33 -17.96
CA SER A 30 -33.26 -26.36 -17.17
C SER A 30 -32.48 -25.69 -16.06
N ARG A 31 -32.46 -26.30 -14.87
CA ARG A 31 -31.55 -25.94 -13.77
C ARG A 31 -30.07 -25.80 -14.20
N TYR A 32 -29.67 -26.49 -15.26
CA TYR A 32 -28.28 -26.51 -15.76
C TYR A 32 -28.04 -25.66 -17.01
N GLN A 33 -29.03 -24.87 -17.44
CA GLN A 33 -29.00 -24.19 -18.73
C GLN A 33 -27.78 -23.26 -18.90
N ASP A 34 -27.38 -22.56 -17.83
CA ASP A 34 -26.24 -21.63 -17.82
C ASP A 34 -25.04 -22.18 -17.01
N SER A 35 -24.95 -23.51 -16.85
CA SER A 35 -23.87 -24.13 -16.09
C SER A 35 -22.53 -24.11 -16.84
N ILE A 36 -21.44 -23.83 -16.12
CA ILE A 36 -20.07 -23.90 -16.65
C ILE A 36 -19.58 -25.34 -16.47
N ILE A 37 -19.24 -26.02 -17.56
CA ILE A 37 -18.73 -27.40 -17.50
C ILE A 37 -17.24 -27.37 -17.13
N LEU A 38 -16.89 -28.02 -16.02
CA LEU A 38 -15.48 -28.15 -15.56
C LEU A 38 -14.83 -29.39 -16.18
N ASP A 39 -15.51 -30.52 -16.15
CA ASP A 39 -15.10 -31.78 -16.78
C ASP A 39 -16.33 -32.63 -17.14
N ASP A 40 -16.11 -33.88 -17.56
CA ASP A 40 -17.18 -34.79 -17.99
C ASP A 40 -18.30 -34.99 -16.95
N ARG A 41 -18.04 -34.73 -15.65
CA ARG A 41 -19.00 -34.95 -14.56
C ARG A 41 -19.23 -33.73 -13.67
N ARG A 42 -18.32 -32.76 -13.66
CA ARG A 42 -18.37 -31.59 -12.78
C ARG A 42 -18.81 -30.34 -13.54
N ARG A 43 -19.65 -29.54 -12.89
CA ARG A 43 -20.13 -28.26 -13.40
C ARG A 43 -20.25 -27.22 -12.28
N ILE A 44 -20.10 -25.96 -12.65
CA ILE A 44 -20.44 -24.83 -11.80
C ILE A 44 -21.85 -24.37 -12.16
N ILE A 45 -22.72 -24.28 -11.17
CA ILE A 45 -24.08 -23.76 -11.30
C ILE A 45 -24.21 -22.44 -10.55
N GLU A 46 -25.01 -21.54 -11.10
CA GLU A 46 -25.46 -20.35 -10.40
C GLU A 46 -26.74 -20.69 -9.61
N GLN A 47 -26.78 -20.28 -8.36
CA GLN A 47 -27.90 -20.52 -7.47
C GLN A 47 -28.57 -19.17 -7.14
N PRO A 48 -29.62 -18.77 -7.87
CA PRO A 48 -30.29 -17.50 -7.63
C PRO A 48 -31.08 -17.54 -6.32
N ILE A 49 -31.32 -16.37 -5.73
CA ILE A 49 -32.06 -16.23 -4.47
C ILE A 49 -33.54 -16.57 -4.67
N GLU A 50 -34.02 -16.35 -5.89
CA GLU A 50 -35.38 -16.61 -6.36
C GLU A 50 -35.61 -18.06 -6.80
N GLN A 51 -34.62 -18.95 -6.63
CA GLN A 51 -34.74 -20.35 -7.07
C GLN A 51 -35.88 -21.06 -6.33
N GLU A 52 -36.82 -21.63 -7.10
CA GLU A 52 -37.86 -22.52 -6.61
C GLU A 52 -37.46 -23.99 -6.86
N GLY A 53 -38.02 -24.93 -6.08
CA GLY A 53 -37.71 -26.36 -6.22
C GLY A 53 -36.48 -26.81 -5.42
N ILE A 54 -35.50 -27.44 -6.07
CA ILE A 54 -34.34 -28.04 -5.38
C ILE A 54 -33.37 -26.93 -4.93
N LEU A 55 -33.23 -26.73 -3.63
CA LEU A 55 -32.32 -25.71 -3.06
C LEU A 55 -30.90 -26.22 -2.77
N THR A 56 -30.64 -27.53 -2.87
CA THR A 56 -29.33 -28.10 -2.57
C THR A 56 -28.44 -28.14 -3.82
N ILE A 57 -27.13 -28.29 -3.63
CA ILE A 57 -26.13 -28.47 -4.69
C ILE A 57 -25.49 -29.84 -4.47
N GLN A 58 -25.41 -30.67 -5.51
CA GLN A 58 -24.81 -32.01 -5.42
C GLN A 58 -23.28 -31.94 -5.54
N TYR A 59 -22.61 -31.44 -4.51
CA TYR A 59 -21.15 -31.44 -4.44
C TYR A 59 -20.57 -32.87 -4.36
N PRO A 60 -19.49 -33.23 -5.07
CA PRO A 60 -18.60 -32.38 -5.88
C PRO A 60 -18.94 -32.22 -7.36
N GLU A 61 -19.93 -32.95 -7.88
CA GLU A 61 -20.37 -32.89 -9.28
C GLU A 61 -20.97 -31.53 -9.66
N GLU A 62 -21.68 -30.90 -8.73
CA GLU A 62 -22.15 -29.53 -8.85
C GLU A 62 -21.41 -28.64 -7.86
N LYS A 63 -20.86 -27.53 -8.35
CA LYS A 63 -20.23 -26.50 -7.53
C LYS A 63 -21.00 -25.19 -7.69
N ARG A 64 -21.00 -24.37 -6.64
CA ARG A 64 -21.58 -23.03 -6.72
C ARG A 64 -20.58 -22.08 -7.38
N LEU A 65 -21.07 -21.17 -8.23
CA LEU A 65 -20.26 -20.03 -8.63
C LEU A 65 -19.98 -19.15 -7.41
N LEU A 66 -18.70 -18.96 -7.09
CA LEU A 66 -18.30 -18.13 -5.97
C LEU A 66 -18.55 -16.65 -6.29
N PRO A 67 -18.98 -15.85 -5.29
CA PRO A 67 -19.06 -14.42 -5.49
C PRO A 67 -17.65 -13.84 -5.69
N GLU A 68 -17.54 -12.78 -6.50
CA GLU A 68 -16.27 -12.09 -6.76
C GLU A 68 -15.50 -11.78 -5.46
N ARG A 69 -16.16 -11.25 -4.44
CA ARG A 69 -15.54 -10.88 -3.15
C ARG A 69 -15.33 -12.06 -2.18
N PHE A 70 -15.30 -13.29 -2.66
CA PHE A 70 -14.97 -14.46 -1.84
C PHE A 70 -13.55 -14.35 -1.26
N ARG A 71 -13.35 -14.94 -0.08
CA ARG A 71 -12.14 -14.77 0.73
C ARG A 71 -11.70 -16.13 1.27
N TYR A 72 -10.55 -16.61 0.81
CA TYR A 72 -9.93 -17.79 1.40
C TYR A 72 -8.42 -17.60 1.62
N ILE A 73 -7.56 -18.29 0.89
CA ILE A 73 -6.11 -18.11 0.97
C ILE A 73 -5.69 -16.99 0.03
N PRO A 74 -4.78 -16.09 0.44
CA PRO A 74 -4.33 -15.03 -0.44
C PRO A 74 -3.33 -15.53 -1.49
N MET A 75 -3.36 -14.93 -2.68
CA MET A 75 -2.44 -15.16 -3.79
C MET A 75 -1.55 -13.93 -4.03
N LEU A 76 -0.36 -14.14 -4.57
CA LEU A 76 0.59 -13.10 -4.98
C LEU A 76 0.49 -12.83 -6.47
N ILE A 77 0.41 -11.56 -6.85
CA ILE A 77 0.31 -11.18 -8.27
C ILE A 77 1.72 -10.89 -8.81
N TRP A 78 2.02 -11.51 -9.94
CA TRP A 78 3.10 -11.08 -10.82
C TRP A 78 2.53 -10.50 -12.12
N ASP A 79 3.27 -9.56 -12.70
CA ASP A 79 2.86 -8.85 -13.89
C ASP A 79 3.45 -9.52 -15.13
N THR A 80 2.59 -9.93 -16.05
CA THR A 80 2.97 -10.63 -17.29
C THR A 80 3.62 -9.71 -18.31
N GLU A 81 3.32 -8.40 -18.27
CA GLU A 81 3.89 -7.42 -19.21
C GLU A 81 5.33 -7.06 -18.82
N THR A 82 5.59 -6.87 -17.52
CA THR A 82 6.93 -6.51 -17.03
C THR A 82 7.77 -7.73 -16.67
N GLY A 83 7.14 -8.88 -16.39
CA GLY A 83 7.81 -10.08 -15.88
C GLY A 83 8.25 -9.97 -14.43
N GLU A 84 7.75 -8.98 -13.68
CA GLU A 84 8.15 -8.69 -12.31
C GLU A 84 7.03 -9.01 -11.30
N ASP A 85 7.43 -9.44 -10.10
CA ASP A 85 6.50 -9.54 -8.97
C ASP A 85 6.02 -8.13 -8.57
N ARG A 86 4.70 -7.96 -8.33
CA ARG A 86 4.21 -6.68 -7.76
C ARG A 86 4.66 -6.46 -6.32
N CYS A 87 5.00 -7.55 -5.62
CA CYS A 87 5.43 -7.49 -4.23
C CYS A 87 6.83 -6.89 -4.13
N THR A 88 6.98 -5.87 -3.29
CA THR A 88 8.28 -5.23 -3.01
C THR A 88 8.92 -5.69 -1.70
N ALA A 89 8.31 -6.69 -1.05
CA ALA A 89 8.71 -7.20 0.27
C ALA A 89 8.82 -6.11 1.35
N CYS A 90 7.84 -5.19 1.38
CA CYS A 90 7.77 -4.10 2.35
C CYS A 90 7.43 -4.54 3.79
N GLY A 91 6.90 -5.74 3.98
CA GLY A 91 6.59 -6.31 5.30
C GLY A 91 5.29 -5.82 5.95
N ILE A 92 4.55 -4.90 5.33
CA ILE A 92 3.32 -4.35 5.90
C ILE A 92 2.27 -5.45 6.10
N CYS A 93 2.06 -6.31 5.11
CA CYS A 93 1.10 -7.41 5.18
C CYS A 93 1.37 -8.37 6.35
N ALA A 94 2.65 -8.68 6.61
CA ALA A 94 3.05 -9.51 7.76
C ALA A 94 2.79 -8.79 9.10
N LYS A 95 3.05 -7.48 9.17
CA LYS A 95 2.82 -6.67 10.38
C LYS A 95 1.35 -6.52 10.73
N VAL A 96 0.46 -6.37 9.75
CA VAL A 96 -0.98 -6.20 9.98
C VAL A 96 -1.73 -7.52 10.17
N CYS A 97 -1.09 -8.66 9.86
CA CYS A 97 -1.67 -9.98 9.99
C CYS A 97 -1.99 -10.28 11.47
N PRO A 98 -3.27 -10.42 11.87
CA PRO A 98 -3.63 -10.63 13.26
C PRO A 98 -2.99 -11.88 13.89
N PRO A 99 -2.97 -13.06 13.21
CA PRO A 99 -2.31 -14.24 13.74
C PRO A 99 -0.82 -14.35 13.36
N GLN A 100 -0.25 -13.33 12.66
CA GLN A 100 1.16 -13.27 12.26
C GLN A 100 1.65 -14.51 11.49
N CYS A 101 0.87 -14.98 10.52
CA CYS A 101 1.15 -16.20 9.76
C CYS A 101 1.96 -15.99 8.45
N ILE A 102 2.47 -14.79 8.21
CA ILE A 102 3.18 -14.44 6.96
C ILE A 102 4.66 -14.20 7.27
N TRP A 103 5.54 -14.88 6.55
CA TRP A 103 6.99 -14.69 6.63
C TRP A 103 7.54 -14.17 5.31
N ILE A 104 8.39 -13.14 5.35
CA ILE A 104 8.90 -12.46 4.15
C ILE A 104 10.38 -12.22 4.30
N VAL A 105 11.16 -12.71 3.33
CA VAL A 105 12.60 -12.45 3.20
C VAL A 105 12.83 -11.62 1.94
N ARG A 106 13.50 -10.49 2.09
CA ARG A 106 13.85 -9.61 0.97
C ARG A 106 14.99 -10.21 0.17
N ASP A 107 14.89 -10.11 -1.15
CA ASP A 107 15.97 -10.51 -2.04
C ASP A 107 17.16 -9.56 -1.93
N ILE A 108 18.35 -10.07 -2.25
CA ILE A 108 19.62 -9.35 -2.14
C ILE A 108 20.37 -9.46 -3.47
N ASP A 109 20.77 -8.31 -4.01
CA ASP A 109 21.55 -8.22 -5.25
C ASP A 109 22.98 -8.80 -5.05
N ALA A 110 23.68 -9.09 -6.15
CA ALA A 110 25.06 -9.61 -6.13
C ALA A 110 26.04 -8.73 -5.33
N ASN A 111 25.71 -7.45 -5.15
CA ASN A 111 26.48 -6.47 -4.37
C ASN A 111 26.07 -6.40 -2.89
N GLY A 112 25.21 -7.30 -2.41
CA GLY A 112 24.71 -7.30 -1.03
C GLY A 112 23.64 -6.25 -0.74
N ARG A 113 23.08 -5.60 -1.78
CA ARG A 113 22.08 -4.54 -1.61
C ARG A 113 20.66 -5.12 -1.64
N PRO A 114 19.74 -4.67 -0.77
CA PRO A 114 18.37 -5.18 -0.76
C PRO A 114 17.64 -4.74 -2.03
N VAL A 115 17.03 -5.70 -2.72
CA VAL A 115 16.18 -5.46 -3.90
C VAL A 115 14.74 -5.27 -3.45
N ALA A 116 13.96 -4.52 -4.22
CA ALA A 116 12.53 -4.33 -3.98
C ALA A 116 11.71 -5.51 -4.53
N ARG A 117 12.07 -6.74 -4.14
CA ARG A 117 11.35 -7.98 -4.48
C ARG A 117 11.47 -9.02 -3.35
N PRO A 118 10.49 -9.92 -3.17
CA PRO A 118 10.60 -11.02 -2.23
C PRO A 118 11.54 -12.10 -2.78
N GLY A 119 12.55 -12.45 -1.98
CA GLY A 119 13.36 -13.65 -2.21
C GLY A 119 12.59 -14.89 -1.77
N GLU A 120 12.08 -14.85 -0.53
CA GLU A 120 11.22 -15.90 0.02
C GLU A 120 9.95 -15.26 0.59
N PHE A 121 8.83 -15.96 0.43
CA PHE A 121 7.55 -15.55 0.95
C PHE A 121 6.79 -16.81 1.36
N PHE A 122 6.33 -16.86 2.60
CA PHE A 122 5.59 -18.01 3.13
C PHE A 122 4.32 -17.56 3.83
N ILE A 123 3.27 -18.36 3.69
CA ILE A 123 2.04 -18.23 4.47
C ILE A 123 1.71 -19.58 5.12
N ASP A 124 1.62 -19.61 6.45
CA ASP A 124 1.04 -20.74 7.18
C ASP A 124 -0.49 -20.65 7.08
N VAL A 125 -1.07 -21.41 6.16
CA VAL A 125 -2.52 -21.41 5.92
C VAL A 125 -3.30 -22.12 7.03
N ALA A 126 -2.63 -22.95 7.85
CA ALA A 126 -3.25 -23.56 9.03
C ALA A 126 -3.54 -22.54 10.14
N VAL A 127 -2.83 -21.41 10.13
CA VAL A 127 -2.96 -20.30 11.10
C VAL A 127 -3.72 -19.11 10.51
N CYS A 128 -3.73 -18.98 9.19
CA CYS A 128 -4.46 -17.93 8.49
C CYS A 128 -5.97 -17.96 8.84
N MET A 129 -6.53 -16.80 9.17
CA MET A 129 -7.97 -16.65 9.45
C MET A 129 -8.75 -15.96 8.32
N SER A 130 -8.15 -15.88 7.12
CA SER A 130 -8.75 -15.32 5.89
C SER A 130 -9.40 -13.92 6.06
N CYS A 131 -8.79 -13.08 6.91
CA CYS A 131 -9.33 -11.77 7.26
C CYS A 131 -9.21 -10.69 6.16
N SER A 132 -8.39 -10.91 5.12
CA SER A 132 -8.12 -9.96 4.02
C SER A 132 -7.39 -8.67 4.43
N PHE A 133 -6.84 -8.55 5.65
CA PHE A 133 -6.04 -7.36 6.02
C PHE A 133 -4.74 -7.25 5.23
N CYS A 134 -4.10 -8.37 4.88
CA CYS A 134 -2.90 -8.32 4.03
C CYS A 134 -3.17 -7.68 2.66
N VAL A 135 -4.38 -7.84 2.12
CA VAL A 135 -4.83 -7.27 0.84
C VAL A 135 -5.10 -5.78 0.97
N GLU A 136 -5.93 -5.39 1.93
CA GLU A 136 -6.36 -3.99 2.12
C GLU A 136 -5.18 -3.05 2.47
N PHE A 137 -4.19 -3.56 3.20
CA PHE A 137 -3.03 -2.77 3.61
C PHE A 137 -1.85 -2.88 2.65
N CYS A 138 -1.97 -3.62 1.53
CA CYS A 138 -0.90 -3.71 0.55
C CYS A 138 -0.85 -2.42 -0.29
N PRO A 139 0.21 -1.59 -0.19
CA PRO A 139 0.27 -0.34 -0.95
C PRO A 139 0.59 -0.56 -2.44
N PHE A 140 1.06 -1.75 -2.81
CA PHE A 140 1.45 -2.12 -4.18
C PHE A 140 0.44 -3.04 -4.84
N ASP A 141 -0.65 -3.37 -4.15
CA ASP A 141 -1.70 -4.24 -4.67
C ASP A 141 -1.18 -5.61 -5.15
N ALA A 142 -0.19 -6.13 -4.41
CA ALA A 142 0.59 -7.30 -4.78
C ALA A 142 0.04 -8.63 -4.23
N ILE A 143 -0.83 -8.56 -3.22
CA ILE A 143 -1.46 -9.71 -2.59
C ILE A 143 -2.97 -9.51 -2.66
N LYS A 144 -3.68 -10.53 -3.14
CA LYS A 144 -5.15 -10.56 -3.26
C LYS A 144 -5.69 -11.82 -2.61
N MET A 145 -6.99 -11.89 -2.34
CA MET A 145 -7.61 -13.14 -1.90
C MET A 145 -7.77 -14.05 -3.11
N ASP A 146 -7.71 -15.37 -2.93
CA ASP A 146 -7.99 -16.37 -3.96
C ASP A 146 -9.38 -17.00 -3.73
N HIS A 147 -9.87 -17.70 -4.76
CA HIS A 147 -11.12 -18.46 -4.78
C HIS A 147 -10.92 -19.96 -4.56
N ASP A 148 -9.69 -20.46 -4.52
CA ASP A 148 -9.46 -21.87 -4.17
C ASP A 148 -9.81 -22.12 -2.69
N TYR A 149 -10.65 -23.13 -2.42
CA TYR A 149 -11.10 -23.51 -1.08
C TYR A 149 -10.93 -25.00 -0.79
N GLU A 150 -10.49 -25.80 -1.77
CA GLU A 150 -10.41 -27.26 -1.65
C GLU A 150 -9.02 -27.71 -1.18
N LEU A 151 -8.51 -27.06 -0.13
CA LEU A 151 -7.11 -27.20 0.33
C LEU A 151 -6.94 -28.25 1.44
N ALA A 152 -7.83 -29.24 1.52
CA ALA A 152 -7.77 -30.25 2.57
C ALA A 152 -6.60 -31.22 2.33
N VAL A 153 -5.71 -31.33 3.30
CA VAL A 153 -4.49 -32.17 3.24
C VAL A 153 -4.32 -32.98 4.52
N TYR A 154 -3.45 -34.00 4.49
CA TYR A 154 -3.27 -34.93 5.61
C TYR A 154 -2.26 -34.43 6.65
N ASP A 155 -1.19 -33.79 6.20
CA ASP A 155 -0.09 -33.34 7.05
C ASP A 155 -0.03 -31.82 7.08
N ARG A 156 0.28 -31.24 8.24
CA ARG A 156 0.43 -29.77 8.34
C ARG A 156 1.70 -29.27 7.66
N TYR A 157 2.83 -29.89 7.97
CA TYR A 157 4.13 -29.50 7.40
C TYR A 157 4.58 -30.60 6.45
N PRO A 158 4.89 -30.28 5.17
CA PRO A 158 4.95 -28.95 4.56
C PRO A 158 3.63 -28.46 3.91
N GLN A 159 2.58 -29.29 3.83
CA GLN A 159 1.45 -29.07 2.90
C GLN A 159 0.55 -27.86 3.21
N LEU A 160 0.58 -27.32 4.43
CA LEU A 160 -0.17 -26.12 4.83
C LEU A 160 0.74 -24.88 5.02
N VAL A 161 1.99 -24.95 4.59
CA VAL A 161 2.87 -23.79 4.53
C VAL A 161 3.18 -23.52 3.07
N TYR A 162 2.49 -22.53 2.53
CA TYR A 162 2.56 -22.22 1.11
C TYR A 162 3.77 -21.35 0.86
N ASP A 163 4.57 -21.70 -0.13
CA ASP A 163 5.71 -20.92 -0.57
C ASP A 163 5.33 -19.86 -1.62
N LYS A 164 6.30 -19.04 -2.01
CA LYS A 164 6.09 -18.00 -3.02
C LYS A 164 5.60 -18.58 -4.34
N ALA A 165 6.16 -19.71 -4.78
CA ALA A 165 5.84 -20.29 -6.07
C ALA A 165 4.41 -20.83 -6.12
N GLU A 166 3.93 -21.40 -5.02
CA GLU A 166 2.55 -21.88 -4.88
C GLU A 166 1.53 -20.73 -4.80
N LEU A 167 1.93 -19.57 -4.26
CA LEU A 167 1.06 -18.41 -4.11
C LEU A 167 1.02 -17.52 -5.36
N THR A 168 2.04 -17.59 -6.22
CA THR A 168 2.20 -16.65 -7.34
C THR A 168 1.28 -17.00 -8.51
N VAL A 169 0.45 -16.03 -8.90
CA VAL A 169 -0.49 -16.12 -10.03
C VAL A 169 -0.36 -14.91 -10.96
N PRO A 170 -0.62 -15.07 -12.27
CA PRO A 170 -0.52 -13.97 -13.21
C PRO A 170 -1.66 -12.95 -13.03
N VAL A 171 -1.45 -11.71 -13.47
CA VAL A 171 -2.44 -10.64 -13.37
C VAL A 171 -3.78 -10.99 -14.04
N GLU A 172 -3.76 -11.73 -15.14
CA GLU A 172 -4.96 -12.14 -15.88
C GLU A 172 -5.83 -13.09 -15.06
N TYR A 173 -5.22 -13.91 -14.20
CA TYR A 173 -5.95 -14.78 -13.28
C TYR A 173 -6.79 -13.94 -12.31
N TYR A 174 -6.18 -12.92 -11.71
CA TYR A 174 -6.89 -11.97 -10.85
C TYR A 174 -7.98 -11.20 -11.62
N ALA A 175 -7.70 -10.74 -12.84
CA ALA A 175 -8.68 -10.02 -13.65
C ALA A 175 -9.90 -10.88 -14.02
N ALA A 176 -9.72 -12.18 -14.22
CA ALA A 176 -10.81 -13.12 -14.51
C ALA A 176 -11.71 -13.39 -13.29
N LEU A 177 -11.13 -13.49 -12.10
CA LEU A 177 -11.87 -13.75 -10.86
C LEU A 177 -12.52 -12.49 -10.27
N TRP A 178 -11.90 -11.31 -10.46
CA TRP A 178 -12.36 -10.01 -9.97
C TRP A 178 -12.63 -9.00 -11.09
N PRO A 179 -13.57 -9.25 -12.01
CA PRO A 179 -13.77 -8.39 -13.17
C PRO A 179 -14.22 -6.96 -12.81
N THR A 180 -15.15 -6.82 -11.85
CA THR A 180 -15.68 -5.49 -11.49
C THR A 180 -14.69 -4.68 -10.68
N GLN A 181 -13.98 -5.33 -9.74
CA GLN A 181 -12.96 -4.69 -8.94
C GLN A 181 -11.72 -4.36 -9.77
N TRP A 182 -11.31 -5.23 -10.69
CA TRP A 182 -10.22 -4.96 -11.63
C TRP A 182 -10.49 -3.73 -12.49
N GLU A 183 -11.71 -3.60 -13.05
CA GLU A 183 -12.08 -2.43 -13.84
C GLU A 183 -11.99 -1.13 -13.01
N GLN A 184 -12.46 -1.17 -11.76
CA GLN A 184 -12.34 -0.03 -10.84
C GLN A 184 -10.87 0.33 -10.57
N GLU A 185 -10.04 -0.67 -10.30
CA GLU A 185 -8.61 -0.51 -10.05
C GLU A 185 -7.88 0.05 -11.28
N GLU A 186 -8.20 -0.42 -12.48
CA GLU A 186 -7.63 0.10 -13.74
C GLU A 186 -8.03 1.54 -14.01
N VAL A 187 -9.28 1.91 -13.75
CA VAL A 187 -9.71 3.32 -13.84
C VAL A 187 -8.92 4.21 -12.88
N LEU A 188 -8.69 3.74 -11.64
CA LEU A 188 -7.89 4.47 -10.65
C LEU A 188 -6.42 4.56 -11.06
N ARG A 189 -5.84 3.46 -11.56
CA ARG A 189 -4.45 3.42 -12.05
C ARG A 189 -4.26 4.35 -13.24
N ARG A 190 -5.20 4.40 -14.19
CA ARG A 190 -5.16 5.33 -15.32
C ARG A 190 -5.18 6.78 -14.86
N LYS A 191 -6.09 7.12 -13.94
CA LYS A 191 -6.15 8.48 -13.35
C LYS A 191 -4.85 8.84 -12.63
N ALA A 192 -4.30 7.93 -11.83
CA ALA A 192 -3.03 8.15 -11.14
C ALA A 192 -1.86 8.37 -12.12
N LYS A 193 -1.78 7.58 -13.20
CA LYS A 193 -0.77 7.75 -14.26
C LYS A 193 -0.93 9.10 -14.98
N GLU A 194 -2.17 9.52 -15.27
CA GLU A 194 -2.45 10.82 -15.89
C GLU A 194 -2.07 12.00 -14.97
N GLU A 195 -2.38 11.90 -13.67
CA GLU A 195 -2.00 12.89 -12.66
C GLU A 195 -0.48 12.98 -12.49
N GLU A 196 0.22 11.84 -12.40
CA GLU A 196 1.68 11.81 -12.32
C GLU A 196 2.32 12.38 -13.59
N ARG A 197 1.78 12.07 -14.77
CA ARG A 197 2.23 12.68 -16.03
C ARG A 197 1.99 14.19 -16.04
N ALA A 198 0.83 14.66 -15.60
CA ALA A 198 0.55 16.10 -15.51
C ALA A 198 1.49 16.81 -14.53
N LYS A 199 1.79 16.20 -13.37
CA LYS A 199 2.78 16.71 -12.41
C LYS A 199 4.18 16.73 -13.01
N ALA A 200 4.58 15.68 -13.72
CA ALA A 200 5.87 15.60 -14.39
C ALA A 200 6.00 16.65 -15.50
N GLU A 201 4.97 16.86 -16.32
CA GLU A 201 4.93 17.89 -17.35
C GLU A 201 4.93 19.30 -16.75
N ALA A 202 4.18 19.53 -15.67
CA ALA A 202 4.20 20.81 -14.94
C ALA A 202 5.58 21.08 -14.33
N LYS A 203 6.21 20.07 -13.73
CA LYS A 203 7.58 20.15 -13.22
C LYS A 203 8.58 20.43 -14.34
N ALA A 204 8.48 19.72 -15.47
CA ALA A 204 9.33 19.93 -16.63
C ALA A 204 9.16 21.34 -17.24
N ARG A 205 7.94 21.86 -17.32
CA ARG A 205 7.67 23.25 -17.74
C ARG A 205 8.25 24.26 -16.76
N ALA A 206 8.10 24.03 -15.45
CA ALA A 206 8.67 24.91 -14.42
C ALA A 206 10.21 24.88 -14.41
N ASP A 207 10.81 23.72 -14.61
CA ASP A 207 12.26 23.55 -14.71
C ASP A 207 12.80 24.16 -16.01
N ALA A 208 12.08 24.04 -17.13
CA ALA A 208 12.39 24.69 -18.40
C ALA A 208 12.25 26.22 -18.32
N GLU A 209 11.24 26.74 -17.62
CA GLU A 209 11.05 28.18 -17.41
C GLU A 209 12.15 28.75 -16.49
N LYS A 210 12.55 28.01 -15.44
CA LYS A 210 13.71 28.37 -14.60
C LYS A 210 15.01 28.33 -15.40
N ALA A 211 15.20 27.34 -16.26
CA ALA A 211 16.37 27.24 -17.14
C ALA A 211 16.39 28.38 -18.19
N ALA A 212 15.24 28.73 -18.77
CA ALA A 212 15.09 29.85 -19.69
C ALA A 212 15.31 31.21 -18.99
N LYS A 213 14.82 31.39 -17.76
CA LYS A 213 15.10 32.58 -16.93
C LYS A 213 16.55 32.66 -16.48
N ALA A 214 17.21 31.53 -16.25
CA ALA A 214 18.65 31.48 -15.97
C ALA A 214 19.49 31.78 -17.22
N ALA A 215 19.05 31.35 -18.41
CA ALA A 215 19.69 31.66 -19.70
C ALA A 215 19.43 33.10 -20.18
N ALA A 216 18.26 33.68 -19.86
CA ALA A 216 17.91 35.07 -20.14
C ALA A 216 18.53 36.07 -19.13
N GLY A 217 19.30 35.59 -18.15
CA GLY A 217 20.06 36.39 -17.21
C GLY A 217 21.31 37.03 -17.81
N ASN A 218 21.13 37.84 -18.87
CA ASN A 218 21.93 39.04 -19.13
C ASN A 218 21.01 40.06 -19.83
N GLY A 219 20.30 40.87 -19.02
CA GLY A 219 19.34 41.85 -19.54
C GLY A 219 18.28 42.26 -18.52
N ASP A 220 18.68 43.20 -17.66
CA ASP A 220 17.90 44.18 -16.90
C ASP A 220 16.82 43.78 -15.88
N ALA A 221 17.02 44.36 -14.70
CA ALA A 221 16.25 44.22 -13.49
C ALA A 221 15.08 45.22 -13.45
N ALA A 222 13.87 44.72 -13.18
CA ALA A 222 12.80 45.50 -12.60
C ALA A 222 12.06 44.62 -11.58
N GLY A 223 12.51 44.69 -10.32
CA GLY A 223 11.88 43.97 -9.21
C GLY A 223 12.80 43.57 -8.05
N ALA A 224 14.12 43.77 -8.16
CA ALA A 224 15.06 43.59 -7.04
C ALA A 224 15.61 44.95 -6.60
N LYS A 225 15.67 45.19 -5.27
CA LYS A 225 16.39 46.35 -4.69
C LYS A 225 17.74 46.53 -5.39
N PRO A 226 18.12 47.76 -5.78
CA PRO A 226 19.30 47.97 -6.60
C PRO A 226 20.53 47.44 -5.86
N ARG A 227 21.24 46.49 -6.47
CA ARG A 227 22.55 46.05 -5.96
C ARG A 227 23.51 47.22 -6.18
N ARG A 228 23.90 47.86 -5.09
CA ARG A 228 24.96 48.88 -5.08
C ARG A 228 26.23 48.33 -5.74
N SER A 229 26.92 49.18 -6.49
CA SER A 229 28.15 48.79 -7.20
C SER A 229 29.23 48.32 -6.21
N LYS A 230 30.23 47.57 -6.68
CA LYS A 230 31.35 47.11 -5.82
C LYS A 230 32.07 48.30 -5.16
N GLU A 231 32.17 49.41 -5.88
CA GLU A 231 32.77 50.65 -5.40
C GLU A 231 31.92 51.31 -4.32
N GLU A 232 30.58 51.29 -4.44
CA GLU A 232 29.68 51.75 -3.38
C GLU A 232 29.74 50.86 -2.14
N LEU A 233 29.90 49.54 -2.31
CA LEU A 233 30.09 48.59 -1.21
C LEU A 233 31.42 48.79 -0.49
N GLU A 234 32.49 49.11 -1.20
CA GLU A 234 33.77 49.47 -0.59
C GLU A 234 33.73 50.84 0.08
N ALA A 235 33.03 51.81 -0.51
CA ALA A 235 32.79 53.11 0.12
C ALA A 235 31.97 53.00 1.41
N LEU A 236 30.94 52.14 1.44
CA LEU A 236 30.15 51.84 2.64
C LEU A 236 30.95 51.09 3.70
N LYS A 237 31.83 50.17 3.31
CA LYS A 237 32.74 49.49 4.24
C LYS A 237 33.75 50.47 4.84
N LYS A 238 34.29 51.40 4.04
CA LYS A 238 35.17 52.47 4.53
C LYS A 238 34.43 53.46 5.43
N GLN A 239 33.18 53.82 5.10
CA GLN A 239 32.34 54.65 5.97
C GLN A 239 31.96 53.93 7.28
N ALA A 240 31.69 52.62 7.25
CA ALA A 240 31.42 51.82 8.43
C ALA A 240 32.68 51.64 9.30
N ALA A 241 33.86 51.46 8.69
CA ALA A 241 35.13 51.41 9.39
C ALA A 241 35.50 52.76 10.03
N ALA A 242 35.26 53.88 9.33
CA ALA A 242 35.44 55.23 9.86
C ALA A 242 34.46 55.51 11.01
N LYS A 243 33.21 55.05 10.92
CA LYS A 243 32.20 55.19 11.97
C LYS A 243 32.52 54.33 13.20
N ALA A 244 33.10 53.14 12.99
CA ALA A 244 33.61 52.28 14.07
C ALA A 244 34.89 52.85 14.72
N ALA A 245 35.78 53.49 13.94
CA ALA A 245 36.96 54.18 14.46
C ALA A 245 36.59 55.45 15.25
N ALA A 246 35.61 56.23 14.78
CA ALA A 246 35.09 57.39 15.50
C ALA A 246 34.36 57.00 16.79
N ALA A 247 33.62 55.88 16.79
CA ALA A 247 33.00 55.32 18.00
C ALA A 247 34.05 54.84 19.03
N ARG A 248 35.20 54.32 18.56
CA ARG A 248 36.36 53.95 19.39
C ARG A 248 37.15 55.14 19.92
N GLN A 249 37.11 56.30 19.28
CA GLN A 249 37.73 57.53 19.79
C GLN A 249 36.82 58.32 20.74
N ALA A 250 35.49 58.18 20.62
CA ALA A 250 34.52 58.77 21.54
C ALA A 250 34.44 58.02 22.90
N THR A 251 34.88 56.76 22.93
CA THR A 251 35.03 55.94 24.14
C THR A 251 36.51 55.89 24.47
N GLY A 252 37.01 56.96 25.09
CA GLY A 252 38.44 57.09 25.36
C GLY A 252 38.98 55.93 26.18
N GLU A 253 39.72 55.02 25.55
CA GLU A 253 40.58 54.08 26.25
C GLU A 253 41.87 53.88 25.47
N ALA A 254 42.96 54.29 26.11
CA ALA A 254 44.32 54.17 25.62
C ALA A 254 44.82 52.73 25.79
N VAL A 255 45.80 52.40 24.95
CA VAL A 255 46.48 51.11 24.81
C VAL A 255 47.20 50.71 26.10
N ALA A 256 46.96 49.49 26.60
CA ALA A 256 47.97 48.59 27.18
C ALA A 256 47.40 47.17 27.43
N ASP A 257 48.29 46.19 27.34
CA ASP A 257 48.11 44.74 27.32
C ASP A 257 47.15 44.10 28.34
N GLY A 258 46.28 43.20 27.84
CA GLY A 258 45.71 42.07 28.59
C GLY A 258 44.18 41.97 28.67
N ALA A 259 43.57 41.01 27.91
CA ALA A 259 42.48 40.10 28.35
C ALA A 259 41.73 39.42 27.17
N PRO A 260 41.84 38.08 26.98
CA PRO A 260 41.00 37.30 26.06
C PRO A 260 39.97 36.36 26.75
N VAL A 261 39.66 36.53 28.05
CA VAL A 261 38.97 35.46 28.81
C VAL A 261 37.44 35.62 28.87
N ALA A 262 36.90 36.83 28.98
CA ALA A 262 35.45 37.03 29.21
C ALA A 262 34.55 36.74 28.00
N GLN A 263 35.06 36.85 26.76
CA GLN A 263 34.26 36.62 25.54
C GLN A 263 34.22 35.15 25.11
N MET A 264 35.14 34.30 25.60
CA MET A 264 35.10 32.86 25.36
C MET A 264 34.11 32.15 26.28
N GLU A 265 33.99 32.57 27.54
CA GLU A 265 33.06 31.96 28.50
C GLU A 265 31.58 32.07 28.07
N GLU A 266 31.16 33.18 27.45
CA GLU A 266 29.78 33.34 26.96
C GLU A 266 29.50 32.50 25.69
N ALA A 267 30.51 32.27 24.85
CA ALA A 267 30.41 31.43 23.67
C ALA A 267 30.39 29.93 24.05
N ASP A 268 31.20 29.54 25.03
CA ASP A 268 31.24 28.17 25.57
C ASP A 268 29.95 27.84 26.35
N ALA A 269 29.37 28.80 27.09
CA ALA A 269 28.07 28.64 27.74
C ALA A 269 26.92 28.43 26.73
N LYS A 270 26.93 29.16 25.60
CA LYS A 270 25.94 28.96 24.52
C LYS A 270 26.10 27.62 23.81
N LYS A 271 27.35 27.17 23.63
CA LYS A 271 27.65 25.86 23.04
C LYS A 271 27.22 24.71 23.95
N ALA A 272 27.50 24.79 25.25
CA ALA A 272 27.05 23.82 26.25
C ALA A 272 25.52 23.73 26.33
N ARG A 273 24.81 24.87 26.28
CA ARG A 273 23.35 24.91 26.27
C ARG A 273 22.74 24.27 25.01
N LEU A 274 23.41 24.41 23.86
CA LEU A 274 22.97 23.80 22.60
C LEU A 274 23.15 22.27 22.62
N GLU A 275 24.28 21.79 23.14
CA GLU A 275 24.54 20.35 23.31
C GLU A 275 23.52 19.70 24.26
N GLU A 276 23.17 20.36 25.36
CA GLU A 276 22.17 19.82 26.28
C GLU A 276 20.74 19.80 25.68
N LEU A 277 20.38 20.80 24.86
CA LEU A 277 19.11 20.80 24.13
C LEU A 277 19.04 19.66 23.11
N LYS A 278 20.13 19.38 22.40
CA LYS A 278 20.21 18.24 21.47
C LYS A 278 20.04 16.91 22.19
N ARG A 279 20.67 16.74 23.36
CA ARG A 279 20.53 15.53 24.18
C ARG A 279 19.09 15.32 24.64
N LYS A 280 18.43 16.35 25.18
CA LYS A 280 17.03 16.27 25.61
C LYS A 280 16.07 16.00 24.44
N ALA A 281 16.34 16.57 23.27
CA ALA A 281 15.56 16.28 22.06
C ALA A 281 15.71 14.82 21.61
N ALA A 282 16.92 14.25 21.69
CA ALA A 282 17.19 12.86 21.38
C ALA A 282 16.53 11.89 22.39
N GLU A 283 16.58 12.21 23.68
CA GLU A 283 15.90 11.44 24.74
C GLU A 283 14.38 11.48 24.57
N ALA A 284 13.80 12.65 24.24
CA ALA A 284 12.37 12.77 23.95
C ALA A 284 11.96 11.99 22.69
N ALA A 285 12.79 11.99 21.65
CA ALA A 285 12.56 11.20 20.45
C ALA A 285 12.65 9.69 20.73
N ALA A 286 13.60 9.27 21.56
CA ALA A 286 13.73 7.88 21.99
C ALA A 286 12.55 7.43 22.88
N ARG A 287 12.04 8.32 23.75
CA ARG A 287 10.86 8.04 24.57
C ARG A 287 9.60 7.90 23.71
N ARG A 288 9.41 8.79 22.74
CA ARG A 288 8.31 8.69 21.76
C ARG A 288 8.39 7.42 20.93
N ARG A 289 9.59 6.96 20.58
CA ARG A 289 9.78 5.67 19.89
C ARG A 289 9.41 4.48 20.78
N LYS A 290 9.81 4.48 22.05
CA LYS A 290 9.42 3.45 23.02
C LYS A 290 7.91 3.48 23.33
N GLU A 291 7.31 4.65 23.43
CA GLU A 291 5.85 4.84 23.58
C GLU A 291 5.08 4.44 22.32
N SER A 292 5.71 4.37 21.15
CA SER A 292 5.11 3.87 19.90
C SER A 292 5.36 2.37 19.64
N GLU A 293 6.25 1.76 20.41
CA GLU A 293 6.61 0.34 20.36
C GLU A 293 5.96 -0.47 21.49
N ALA A 294 5.37 0.20 22.49
CA ALA A 294 4.49 -0.35 23.53
C ALA A 294 3.03 -0.19 23.14
#